data_AF-A0A923B487-F1
#
_entry.id   AF-A0A923B487-F1
#
_cell.length_a   1.000
_cell.length_b   1.000
_cell.length_c   1.000
_cell.angle_alpha   90.00
_cell.angle_beta   90.00
_cell.angle_gamma   90.00
#
_symmetry.space_group_name_H-M   'P 1'
#
loop_
_entity.id
_entity.type
_entity.pdbx_description
1 polymer ?
#
loop_
_entity_poly.entity_id
_entity_poly.type
_entity_poly.pdbx_seq_one_letter_code
_entity_poly.pdbx_strand_id
1 'polypeptide(L)'
;MVDGSFMATFGHAAAKISGIRMNGYALWSILLLIFGLATLVAEIFIPSGGVLAVITVTAIVSSLVLSAIAWLWVAPIWFAAHFAMVLLLVPLCLLGALEILPRTRAGKRMILQPPDGDNLRGPQTSTDHDLRQLIGKQGVVRTTLAPGGYVSIGDARYSAVSEDSLLEFGTRIVVAGLRGSTLVVRLPEAGELSAAAEAPMSPAATSRSESADPAMNHGSADTAAMPSSTTSAALPSAGNPHGGNPPAPAPAVELDPFSEFAAEDSAADSAKRIS
;
A
#
# COMPACT_ATOMS: atom_id res chain seq x y z
N MET A 1 -0.58 -59.04 -12.51
CA MET A 1 -0.77 -59.17 -13.97
C MET A 1 -1.67 -58.01 -14.38
N VAL A 2 -1.08 -56.85 -14.69
CA VAL A 2 -1.84 -55.65 -15.08
C VAL A 2 -2.24 -55.85 -16.54
N ASP A 3 -3.54 -55.79 -16.78
CA ASP A 3 -4.17 -56.14 -18.05
C ASP A 3 -3.66 -55.26 -19.20
N GLY A 4 -3.26 -55.87 -20.32
CA GLY A 4 -2.76 -55.15 -21.50
C GLY A 4 -3.78 -54.19 -22.10
N SER A 5 -5.06 -54.39 -21.76
CA SER A 5 -6.18 -53.50 -22.08
C SER A 5 -6.06 -52.12 -21.41
N PHE A 6 -5.51 -52.03 -20.19
CA PHE A 6 -5.37 -50.76 -19.47
C PHE A 6 -4.30 -49.86 -20.12
N MET A 7 -3.16 -50.45 -20.49
CA MET A 7 -2.08 -49.73 -21.19
C MET A 7 -2.45 -49.39 -22.64
N ALA A 8 -3.21 -50.24 -23.32
CA ALA A 8 -3.74 -49.94 -24.65
C ALA A 8 -4.78 -48.82 -24.62
N THR A 9 -5.64 -48.75 -23.60
CA THR A 9 -6.63 -47.67 -23.44
C THR A 9 -5.95 -46.34 -23.10
N PHE A 10 -4.91 -46.36 -22.25
CA PHE A 10 -4.09 -45.18 -21.97
C PHE A 10 -3.28 -44.73 -23.20
N GLY A 11 -2.77 -45.66 -23.99
CA GLY A 11 -2.05 -45.38 -25.24
C GLY A 11 -2.97 -44.77 -26.31
N HIS A 12 -4.19 -45.27 -26.48
CA HIS A 12 -5.18 -44.66 -27.39
C HIS A 12 -5.71 -43.34 -26.86
N ALA A 13 -5.86 -43.16 -25.54
CA ALA A 13 -6.20 -41.87 -24.94
C ALA A 13 -5.07 -40.85 -25.15
N ALA A 14 -3.81 -41.22 -24.92
CA ALA A 14 -2.63 -40.39 -25.13
C ALA A 14 -2.37 -40.08 -26.63
N ALA A 15 -2.61 -41.03 -27.53
CA ALA A 15 -2.51 -40.83 -28.97
C ALA A 15 -3.69 -40.01 -29.53
N LYS A 16 -4.87 -40.10 -28.93
CA LYS A 16 -6.01 -39.22 -29.23
C LYS A 16 -5.77 -37.81 -28.66
N ILE A 17 -5.07 -37.68 -27.54
CA ILE A 17 -4.58 -36.41 -26.98
C ILE A 17 -3.51 -35.78 -27.88
N SER A 18 -2.60 -36.56 -28.47
CA SER A 18 -1.61 -36.03 -29.44
C SER A 18 -2.21 -35.74 -30.82
N GLY A 19 -3.33 -36.42 -31.16
CA GLY A 19 -4.10 -36.21 -32.40
C GLY A 19 -5.19 -35.15 -32.32
N ILE A 20 -5.47 -34.56 -31.15
CA ILE A 20 -6.20 -33.30 -31.06
C ILE A 20 -5.29 -32.29 -31.72
N ARG A 21 -5.58 -31.94 -32.97
CA ARG A 21 -5.02 -30.78 -33.65
C ARG A 21 -4.89 -29.68 -32.61
N MET A 22 -3.66 -29.32 -32.22
CA MET A 22 -3.40 -28.18 -31.36
C MET A 22 -3.76 -26.96 -32.19
N ASN A 23 -5.06 -26.69 -32.26
CA ASN A 23 -5.61 -25.50 -32.89
C ASN A 23 -4.88 -24.35 -32.22
N GLY A 24 -4.30 -23.42 -32.99
CA GLY A 24 -3.52 -22.32 -32.41
C GLY A 24 -4.25 -21.66 -31.24
N TYR A 25 -5.58 -21.56 -31.32
CA TYR A 25 -6.48 -21.09 -30.26
C TYR A 25 -6.32 -21.80 -28.91
N ALA A 26 -6.15 -23.12 -28.87
CA ALA A 26 -5.95 -23.88 -27.64
C ALA A 26 -4.61 -23.57 -26.95
N LEU A 27 -3.55 -23.38 -27.73
CA LEU A 27 -2.25 -22.98 -27.19
C LEU A 27 -2.30 -21.53 -26.70
N TRP A 28 -2.85 -20.64 -27.53
CA TRP A 28 -3.00 -19.22 -27.21
C TRP A 28 -3.88 -19.00 -25.99
N SER A 29 -4.95 -19.77 -25.77
CA SER A 29 -5.79 -19.66 -24.58
C SER A 29 -5.00 -19.96 -23.30
N ILE A 30 -4.17 -21.01 -23.29
CA ILE A 30 -3.34 -21.36 -22.13
C ILE A 30 -2.28 -20.29 -21.89
N LEU A 31 -1.60 -19.82 -22.94
CA LEU A 31 -0.60 -18.75 -22.82
C LEU A 31 -1.20 -17.45 -22.29
N LEU A 32 -2.39 -17.06 -22.76
CA LEU A 32 -3.11 -15.89 -22.27
C LEU A 32 -3.55 -16.04 -20.81
N LEU A 33 -3.93 -17.25 -20.38
CA LEU A 33 -4.25 -17.49 -18.97
C LEU A 33 -3.00 -17.31 -18.09
N ILE A 34 -1.88 -17.91 -18.48
CA ILE A 34 -0.61 -17.78 -17.74
C ILE A 34 -0.17 -16.32 -17.69
N PHE A 35 -0.22 -15.62 -18.82
CA PHE A 35 0.11 -14.19 -18.91
C PHE A 35 -0.84 -13.33 -18.05
N GLY A 36 -2.14 -13.60 -18.10
CA GLY A 36 -3.14 -12.93 -17.28
C GLY A 36 -2.89 -13.13 -15.78
N LEU A 37 -2.62 -14.36 -15.34
CA LEU A 37 -2.28 -14.64 -13.94
C LEU A 37 -0.97 -14.00 -13.51
N ALA A 38 0.06 -14.00 -14.37
CA ALA A 38 1.31 -13.30 -14.09
C ALA A 38 1.11 -11.78 -13.95
N THR A 39 0.28 -11.20 -14.81
CA THR A 39 -0.06 -9.77 -14.79
C THR A 39 -0.92 -9.42 -13.57
N LEU A 40 -1.83 -10.30 -13.15
CA LEU A 40 -2.64 -10.16 -11.93
C LEU A 40 -1.74 -10.05 -10.71
N VAL A 41 -0.77 -10.96 -10.61
CA VAL A 41 0.23 -10.95 -9.54
C VAL A 41 1.03 -9.65 -9.63
N ALA A 42 1.53 -9.27 -10.82
CA ALA A 42 2.31 -8.06 -11.02
C ALA A 42 1.57 -6.78 -10.57
N GLU A 43 0.26 -6.65 -10.82
CA GLU A 43 -0.55 -5.50 -10.37
C GLU A 43 -0.56 -5.35 -8.84
N ILE A 44 -0.56 -6.47 -8.11
CA ILE A 44 -0.56 -6.44 -6.64
C ILE A 44 0.79 -5.98 -6.10
N PHE A 45 1.90 -6.37 -6.74
CA PHE A 45 3.24 -5.93 -6.33
C PHE A 45 3.58 -4.51 -6.82
N ILE A 46 3.05 -4.12 -7.98
CA ILE A 46 3.28 -2.83 -8.63
C ILE A 46 1.90 -2.21 -8.86
N PRO A 47 1.33 -1.50 -7.87
CA PRO A 47 0.02 -0.90 -8.00
C PRO A 47 0.05 0.14 -9.12
N SER A 48 -0.36 -0.26 -10.33
CA SER A 48 -0.33 0.59 -11.52
C SER A 48 -1.51 1.55 -11.59
N GLY A 49 -2.37 1.53 -10.56
CA GLY A 49 -3.65 2.26 -10.55
C GLY A 49 -4.72 1.60 -11.39
N GLY A 50 -4.63 0.28 -11.63
CA GLY A 50 -5.63 -0.49 -12.37
C GLY A 50 -5.29 -0.76 -13.84
N VAL A 51 -4.18 -0.22 -14.38
CA VAL A 51 -3.81 -0.45 -15.79
C VAL A 51 -3.50 -1.93 -16.05
N LEU A 52 -2.67 -2.54 -15.20
CA LEU A 52 -2.38 -3.98 -15.30
C LEU A 52 -3.61 -4.83 -14.94
N ALA A 53 -4.55 -4.31 -14.12
CA ALA A 53 -5.82 -4.98 -13.84
C ALA A 53 -6.68 -5.08 -15.11
N VAL A 54 -6.77 -4.01 -15.92
CA VAL A 54 -7.46 -4.05 -17.21
C VAL A 54 -6.81 -5.07 -18.15
N ILE A 55 -5.48 -5.05 -18.28
CA ILE A 55 -4.73 -6.01 -19.12
C ILE A 55 -4.98 -7.46 -18.66
N THR A 56 -5.00 -7.69 -17.34
CA THR A 56 -5.29 -8.99 -16.73
C THR A 56 -6.68 -9.48 -17.12
N VAL A 57 -7.70 -8.65 -16.95
CA VAL A 57 -9.09 -9.01 -17.28
C VAL A 57 -9.21 -9.29 -18.77
N THR A 58 -8.66 -8.44 -19.63
CA THR A 58 -8.66 -8.66 -21.08
C THR A 58 -7.98 -9.98 -21.44
N ALA A 59 -6.80 -10.28 -20.88
CA ALA A 59 -6.08 -11.51 -21.14
C ALA A 59 -6.87 -12.76 -20.69
N ILE A 60 -7.49 -12.74 -19.51
CA ILE A 60 -8.29 -13.86 -19.00
C ILE A 60 -9.57 -14.05 -19.83
N VAL A 61 -10.26 -12.97 -20.19
CA VAL A 61 -11.44 -13.04 -21.07
C VAL A 61 -11.05 -13.58 -22.45
N SER A 62 -9.98 -13.06 -23.06
CA SER A 62 -9.48 -13.58 -24.34
C SER A 62 -9.09 -15.06 -24.23
N SER A 63 -8.47 -15.49 -23.13
CA SER A 63 -8.20 -16.90 -22.86
C SER A 63 -9.48 -17.75 -22.88
N LEU A 64 -10.53 -17.31 -22.18
CA LEU A 64 -11.81 -18.01 -22.14
C LEU A 64 -12.48 -18.08 -23.52
N VAL A 65 -12.46 -16.98 -24.29
CA VAL A 65 -13.01 -16.93 -25.64
C VAL A 65 -12.27 -17.91 -26.56
N LEU A 66 -10.93 -17.89 -26.56
CA LEU A 66 -10.14 -18.80 -27.39
C LEU A 66 -10.32 -20.26 -26.99
N SER A 67 -10.45 -20.53 -25.69
CA SER A 67 -10.77 -21.87 -25.16
C SER A 67 -12.15 -22.34 -25.62
N ALA A 68 -13.15 -21.47 -25.60
CA ALA A 68 -14.49 -21.76 -26.11
C ALA A 68 -14.47 -22.09 -27.61
N ILE A 69 -13.78 -21.28 -28.42
CA ILE A 69 -13.62 -21.52 -29.86
C ILE A 69 -12.93 -22.87 -30.10
N ALA A 70 -11.92 -23.21 -29.29
CA ALA A 70 -11.15 -24.44 -29.45
C ALA A 70 -11.92 -25.71 -29.06
N TRP A 71 -12.72 -25.68 -27.98
CA TRP A 71 -13.21 -26.90 -27.34
C TRP A 71 -14.72 -26.93 -27.05
N LEU A 72 -15.45 -25.81 -27.06
CA LEU A 72 -16.83 -25.78 -26.56
C LEU A 72 -17.74 -26.79 -27.27
N TRP A 73 -17.64 -26.88 -28.60
CA TRP A 73 -18.51 -27.74 -29.42
C TRP A 73 -17.89 -29.10 -29.75
N VAL A 74 -16.56 -29.20 -29.75
CA VAL A 74 -15.84 -30.41 -30.19
C VAL A 74 -15.49 -31.30 -28.99
N ALA A 75 -15.18 -30.69 -27.84
CA ALA A 75 -14.63 -31.40 -26.69
C ALA A 75 -14.96 -30.66 -25.36
N PRO A 76 -16.24 -30.60 -24.96
CA PRO A 76 -16.72 -29.75 -23.87
C PRO A 76 -16.09 -30.06 -22.50
N ILE A 77 -15.60 -31.30 -22.29
CA ILE A 77 -14.87 -31.67 -21.07
C ILE A 77 -13.58 -30.84 -20.90
N TRP A 78 -12.88 -30.53 -22.00
CA TRP A 78 -11.65 -29.73 -21.97
C TRP A 78 -11.94 -28.26 -21.75
N PHE A 79 -13.02 -27.74 -22.36
CA PHE A 79 -13.50 -26.40 -22.06
C PHE A 79 -13.89 -26.26 -20.58
N ALA A 80 -14.65 -27.21 -20.04
CA ALA A 80 -15.05 -27.22 -18.63
C ALA A 80 -13.84 -27.29 -17.70
N ALA A 81 -12.82 -28.09 -18.02
CA ALA A 81 -11.57 -28.15 -17.27
C ALA A 81 -10.81 -26.81 -17.30
N HIS A 82 -10.70 -26.17 -18.46
CA HIS A 82 -10.08 -24.85 -18.59
C HIS A 82 -10.84 -23.78 -17.80
N PHE A 83 -12.17 -23.76 -17.92
CA PHE A 83 -13.03 -22.85 -17.16
C PHE A 83 -12.90 -23.05 -15.65
N ALA A 84 -12.86 -24.30 -15.19
CA ALA A 84 -12.61 -24.64 -13.79
C ALA A 84 -11.22 -24.17 -13.33
N MET A 85 -10.19 -24.27 -14.17
CA MET A 85 -8.86 -23.71 -13.87
C MET A 85 -8.91 -22.19 -13.69
N VAL A 86 -9.63 -21.45 -14.55
CA VAL A 86 -9.78 -19.99 -14.37
C VAL A 86 -10.47 -19.68 -13.04
N LEU A 87 -11.59 -20.36 -12.76
CA LEU A 87 -12.34 -20.18 -11.51
C LEU A 87 -11.54 -20.51 -10.26
N LEU A 88 -10.61 -21.47 -10.33
CA LEU A 88 -9.78 -21.85 -9.19
C LEU A 88 -8.53 -20.97 -9.07
N LEU A 89 -7.80 -20.74 -10.17
CA LEU A 89 -6.51 -20.08 -10.15
C LEU A 89 -6.61 -18.58 -9.92
N VAL A 90 -7.61 -17.90 -10.49
CA VAL A 90 -7.76 -16.44 -10.31
C VAL A 90 -7.93 -16.07 -8.83
N PRO A 91 -8.90 -16.63 -8.07
CA PRO A 91 -9.03 -16.30 -6.66
C PRO A 91 -7.84 -16.81 -5.84
N LEU A 92 -7.26 -17.97 -6.18
CA LEU A 92 -6.09 -18.48 -5.46
C LEU A 92 -4.88 -17.55 -5.63
N CYS A 93 -4.59 -17.08 -6.84
CA CYS A 93 -3.56 -16.09 -7.10
C CYS A 93 -3.86 -14.77 -6.39
N LEU A 94 -5.11 -14.31 -6.41
CA LEU A 94 -5.51 -13.09 -5.74
C LEU A 94 -5.32 -13.18 -4.22
N LEU A 95 -5.84 -14.23 -3.58
CA LEU A 95 -5.70 -14.46 -2.14
C LEU A 95 -4.23 -14.63 -1.73
N GLY A 96 -3.47 -15.46 -2.47
CA GLY A 96 -2.04 -15.66 -2.21
C GLY A 96 -1.25 -14.37 -2.36
N ALA A 97 -1.53 -13.57 -3.40
CA ALA A 97 -0.88 -12.29 -3.59
C ALA A 97 -1.25 -11.29 -2.48
N LEU A 98 -2.51 -11.23 -2.03
CA LEU A 98 -2.95 -10.39 -0.91
C LEU A 98 -2.34 -10.82 0.42
N GLU A 99 -2.12 -12.12 0.65
CA GLU A 99 -1.44 -12.62 1.85
C GLU A 99 0.06 -12.30 1.84
N ILE A 100 0.69 -12.34 0.67
CA ILE A 100 2.11 -11.99 0.49
C ILE A 100 2.31 -10.48 0.56
N LEU A 101 1.37 -9.68 0.06
CA LEU A 101 1.45 -8.23 -0.05
C LEU A 101 1.98 -7.53 1.23
N PRO A 102 1.43 -7.74 2.45
CA PRO A 102 1.92 -7.07 3.66
C PRO A 102 3.37 -7.42 4.03
N ARG A 103 3.91 -8.53 3.54
CA ARG A 103 5.32 -8.92 3.75
C ARG A 103 6.27 -8.20 2.79
N THR A 104 5.76 -7.59 1.72
CA THR A 104 6.56 -6.94 0.66
C THR A 104 6.81 -5.47 0.94
N ARG A 105 7.83 -4.88 0.28
CA ARG A 105 8.12 -3.44 0.38
C ARG A 105 6.97 -2.56 -0.13
N ALA A 106 6.28 -3.01 -1.17
CA ALA A 106 5.13 -2.31 -1.74
C ALA A 106 3.95 -2.29 -0.75
N GLY A 107 3.60 -3.44 -0.16
CA GLY A 107 2.53 -3.51 0.84
C GLY A 107 2.82 -2.69 2.09
N LYS A 108 4.08 -2.64 2.56
CA LYS A 108 4.49 -1.77 3.68
C LYS A 108 4.40 -0.27 3.39
N ARG A 109 4.52 0.13 2.12
CA ARG A 109 4.36 1.53 1.69
C ARG A 109 2.89 1.90 1.48
N MET A 110 2.07 0.93 1.09
CA MET A 110 0.64 1.10 0.81
C MET A 110 -0.20 1.05 2.10
N ILE A 111 0.17 0.20 3.06
CA ILE A 111 -0.27 0.30 4.45
C ILE A 111 0.56 1.43 5.05
N LEU A 112 0.08 2.67 4.98
CA LEU A 112 0.72 3.86 5.55
C LEU A 112 1.48 3.52 6.84
N GLN A 113 2.81 3.40 6.75
CA GLN A 113 3.65 3.63 7.91
C GLN A 113 3.45 5.11 8.28
N PRO A 114 3.05 5.42 9.53
CA PRO A 114 3.00 6.80 10.00
C PRO A 114 4.33 7.48 9.65
N PRO A 115 4.31 8.74 9.18
CA PRO A 115 5.50 9.43 8.68
C PRO A 115 6.71 9.21 9.58
N ASP A 116 7.77 8.64 9.01
CA ASP A 116 9.06 8.48 9.66
C ASP A 116 9.56 9.87 10.09
N GLY A 117 9.46 10.13 11.39
CA GLY A 117 9.81 11.39 12.02
C GLY A 117 9.60 11.23 13.51
N ASP A 118 10.69 10.84 14.18
CA ASP A 118 10.83 10.53 15.60
C ASP A 118 10.45 9.10 16.00
N ASN A 119 11.25 8.54 16.91
CA ASN A 119 11.35 7.15 17.37
C ASN A 119 10.07 6.61 18.07
N LEU A 120 8.92 6.74 17.43
CA LEU A 120 7.63 6.43 17.99
C LEU A 120 7.24 5.02 17.56
N ARG A 121 7.45 4.04 18.44
CA ARG A 121 6.73 2.77 18.42
C ARG A 121 5.24 3.08 18.44
N GLY A 122 4.65 3.25 17.25
CA GLY A 122 3.24 3.58 17.11
C GLY A 122 2.35 2.42 17.56
N PRO A 123 1.04 2.69 17.77
CA PRO A 123 0.06 1.77 18.37
C PRO A 123 -0.02 0.38 17.72
N GLN A 124 0.45 0.24 16.48
CA GLN A 124 0.33 -0.97 15.67
C GLN A 124 1.50 -1.96 15.85
N THR A 125 2.56 -1.58 16.58
CA THR A 125 3.77 -2.42 16.73
C THR A 125 3.98 -3.00 18.13
N SER A 126 3.18 -2.58 19.11
CA SER A 126 3.26 -3.10 20.47
C SER A 126 2.37 -4.33 20.64
N THR A 127 2.96 -5.44 21.07
CA THR A 127 2.20 -6.64 21.43
C THR A 127 1.46 -6.40 22.75
N ASP A 128 0.35 -7.09 23.03
CA ASP A 128 -0.40 -6.96 24.31
C ASP A 128 0.51 -7.13 25.54
N HIS A 129 1.55 -7.98 25.42
CA HIS A 129 2.56 -8.15 26.44
C HIS A 129 3.38 -6.88 26.72
N ASP A 130 3.81 -6.16 25.68
CA ASP A 130 4.60 -4.92 25.81
C ASP A 130 3.76 -3.81 26.43
N LEU A 131 2.47 -3.74 26.06
CA LEU A 131 1.54 -2.73 26.59
C LEU A 131 1.26 -2.95 28.08
N ARG A 132 1.14 -4.20 28.53
CA ARG A 132 0.92 -4.53 29.96
C ARG A 132 2.07 -4.05 30.85
N GLN A 133 3.30 -4.01 30.31
CA GLN A 133 4.46 -3.50 31.04
C GLN A 133 4.43 -1.97 31.23
N LEU A 134 3.48 -1.26 30.61
CA LEU A 134 3.30 0.18 30.77
C LEU A 134 2.35 0.53 31.93
N ILE A 135 1.62 -0.44 32.48
CA ILE A 135 0.71 -0.22 33.61
C ILE A 135 1.52 0.26 34.83
N GLY A 136 1.07 1.34 35.46
CA GLY A 136 1.77 2.02 36.56
C GLY A 136 2.86 3.01 36.12
N LYS A 137 3.21 3.09 34.82
CA LYS A 137 4.16 4.10 34.33
C LYS A 137 3.51 5.47 34.20
N GLN A 138 4.34 6.50 34.39
CA GLN A 138 3.95 7.89 34.19
C GLN A 138 4.15 8.33 32.75
N GLY A 139 3.30 9.25 32.31
CA GLY A 139 3.35 9.83 30.97
C GLY A 139 2.78 11.24 30.92
N VAL A 140 2.70 11.78 29.71
CA VAL A 140 2.20 13.13 29.44
C VAL A 140 1.20 13.10 28.29
N VAL A 141 0.06 13.77 28.44
CA VAL A 141 -0.95 13.93 27.40
C VAL A 141 -0.39 14.75 26.22
N ARG A 142 -0.50 14.23 25.00
CA ARG A 142 -0.03 14.89 23.76
C ARG A 142 -1.16 15.38 22.86
N THR A 143 -2.37 14.92 23.10
CA THR A 143 -3.60 15.49 22.54
C THR A 143 -4.63 15.49 23.64
N THR A 144 -5.38 16.58 23.81
CA THR A 144 -6.47 16.65 24.78
C THR A 144 -7.32 15.38 24.71
N LEU A 145 -7.42 14.65 25.82
CA LEU A 145 -8.16 13.39 25.91
C LEU A 145 -9.61 13.71 26.27
N ALA A 146 -10.54 13.43 25.35
CA ALA A 146 -11.97 13.67 25.55
C ALA A 146 -12.86 12.65 24.82
N PRO A 147 -13.00 11.39 25.30
CA PRO A 147 -12.19 10.72 26.33
C PRO A 147 -10.93 10.06 25.76
N GLY A 148 -10.74 10.06 24.43
CA GLY A 148 -9.63 9.38 23.75
C GLY A 148 -8.65 10.32 23.07
N GLY A 149 -7.42 9.85 22.89
CA GLY A 149 -6.35 10.55 22.18
C GLY A 149 -4.99 9.88 22.40
N TYR A 150 -3.90 10.65 22.40
CA TYR A 150 -2.54 10.16 22.50
C TYR A 150 -1.81 10.67 23.73
N VAL A 151 -1.05 9.77 24.36
CA VAL A 151 -0.14 10.06 25.47
C VAL A 151 1.28 9.67 25.09
N SER A 152 2.26 10.30 25.73
CA SER A 152 3.68 9.97 25.64
C SER A 152 4.12 9.29 26.93
N ILE A 153 4.74 8.12 26.84
CA ILE A 153 5.34 7.41 27.98
C ILE A 153 6.80 7.13 27.60
N GLY A 154 7.73 7.76 28.29
CA GLY A 154 9.11 7.88 27.81
C GLY A 154 9.14 8.54 26.43
N ASP A 155 9.89 7.94 25.50
CA ASP A 155 10.07 8.47 24.15
C ASP A 155 9.05 7.95 23.13
N ALA A 156 8.04 7.18 23.56
CA ALA A 156 7.04 6.57 22.68
C ALA A 156 5.63 7.14 22.92
N ARG A 157 4.83 7.15 21.85
CA ARG A 157 3.43 7.62 21.85
C ARG A 157 2.47 6.45 21.78
N TYR A 158 1.44 6.48 22.61
CA TYR A 158 0.45 5.42 22.74
C TYR A 158 -0.96 5.99 22.64
N SER A 159 -1.88 5.20 22.07
CA SER A 159 -3.32 5.48 22.13
C SER A 159 -3.78 5.29 23.57
N ALA A 160 -4.53 6.27 24.08
CA ALA A 160 -5.07 6.22 25.43
C ALA A 160 -6.50 6.73 25.50
N VAL A 161 -7.24 6.18 26.44
CA VAL A 161 -8.51 6.69 26.92
C VAL A 161 -8.34 7.11 28.37
N SER A 162 -8.87 8.28 28.67
CA SER A 162 -8.91 8.78 30.04
C SER A 162 -10.04 8.11 30.81
N GLU A 163 -9.74 7.74 32.06
CA GLU A 163 -10.76 7.35 33.04
C GLU A 163 -11.59 8.58 33.46
N ASP A 164 -10.94 9.74 33.53
CA ASP A 164 -11.58 11.04 33.67
C ASP A 164 -12.11 11.55 32.31
N SER A 165 -13.12 12.43 32.28
CA SER A 165 -13.74 12.82 31.00
C SER A 165 -12.91 13.80 30.17
N LEU A 166 -11.97 14.53 30.77
CA LEU A 166 -11.17 15.54 30.10
C LEU A 166 -9.78 15.67 30.72
N LEU A 167 -8.73 15.40 29.93
CA LEU A 167 -7.34 15.70 30.30
C LEU A 167 -6.71 16.59 29.23
N GLU A 168 -6.18 17.73 29.63
CA GLU A 168 -5.61 18.72 28.72
C GLU A 168 -4.23 18.29 28.21
N PHE A 169 -3.82 18.88 27.08
CA PHE A 169 -2.45 18.74 26.58
C PHE A 169 -1.42 19.08 27.66
N GLY A 170 -0.39 18.26 27.78
CA GLY A 170 0.68 18.46 28.77
C GLY A 170 0.37 17.93 30.17
N THR A 171 -0.85 17.44 30.43
CA THR A 171 -1.23 16.87 31.73
C THR A 171 -0.40 15.61 32.01
N ARG A 172 0.17 15.51 33.22
CA ARG A 172 0.84 14.29 33.68
C ARG A 172 -0.19 13.24 34.05
N ILE A 173 0.06 12.00 33.65
CA ILE A 173 -0.87 10.88 33.84
C ILE A 173 -0.13 9.64 34.34
N VAL A 174 -0.89 8.69 34.88
CA VAL A 174 -0.45 7.33 35.19
C VAL A 174 -1.30 6.36 34.40
N VAL A 175 -0.68 5.32 33.84
CA VAL A 175 -1.41 4.23 33.18
C VAL A 175 -2.10 3.36 34.23
N ALA A 176 -3.42 3.38 34.25
CA ALA A 176 -4.26 2.57 35.14
C ALA A 176 -4.49 1.15 34.61
N GLY A 177 -4.48 0.96 33.28
CA GLY A 177 -4.75 -0.35 32.70
C GLY A 177 -4.78 -0.38 31.19
N LEU A 178 -5.44 -1.41 30.65
CA LEU A 178 -5.59 -1.64 29.21
C LEU A 178 -7.03 -2.00 28.86
N ARG A 179 -7.49 -1.46 27.74
CA ARG A 179 -8.73 -1.84 27.08
C ARG A 179 -8.42 -2.23 25.64
N GLY A 180 -8.23 -3.53 25.40
CA GLY A 180 -7.71 -4.02 24.13
C GLY A 180 -6.29 -3.49 23.88
N SER A 181 -6.07 -2.83 22.75
CA SER A 181 -4.79 -2.20 22.38
C SER A 181 -4.67 -0.72 22.81
N THR A 182 -5.56 -0.23 23.68
CA THR A 182 -5.59 1.17 24.14
C THR A 182 -5.33 1.27 25.64
N LEU A 183 -4.44 2.17 26.06
CA LEU A 183 -4.13 2.39 27.47
C LEU A 183 -5.28 3.12 28.16
N VAL A 184 -5.59 2.74 29.40
CA VAL A 184 -6.46 3.51 30.29
C VAL A 184 -5.57 4.36 31.18
N VAL A 185 -5.80 5.66 31.23
CA VAL A 185 -4.96 6.63 31.97
C VAL A 185 -5.79 7.48 32.92
N ARG A 186 -5.17 7.90 34.03
CA ARG A 186 -5.79 8.73 35.08
C ARG A 186 -4.82 9.79 35.59
N LEU A 187 -5.33 10.76 36.35
CA LEU A 187 -4.48 11.69 37.08
C LEU A 187 -3.64 10.97 38.15
N PRO A 188 -2.36 11.36 38.34
CA PRO A 188 -1.51 10.83 39.41
C PRO A 188 -2.05 11.25 40.79
N GLU A 189 -1.98 10.34 41.76
CA GLU A 189 -2.30 10.67 43.15
C GLU A 189 -1.16 11.49 43.81
N ALA A 190 -1.49 12.30 44.81
CA ALA A 190 -0.57 13.25 45.45
C ALA A 190 0.72 12.61 46.01
N GLY A 191 0.74 11.30 46.26
CA GLY A 191 1.94 10.55 46.68
C GLY A 191 2.85 10.05 45.54
N GLU A 192 2.33 9.89 44.32
CA GLU A 192 3.04 9.28 43.19
C GLU A 192 3.99 10.27 42.47
N LEU A 193 3.71 11.57 42.60
CA LEU A 193 4.59 12.63 42.10
C LEU A 193 5.78 12.91 43.03
N SER A 194 5.67 12.56 44.32
CA SER A 194 6.74 12.77 45.31
C SER A 194 7.82 11.68 45.26
N ALA A 195 7.46 10.44 44.92
CA ALA A 195 8.39 9.31 44.88
C ALA A 195 9.48 9.43 43.80
N ALA A 196 9.26 10.24 42.75
CA ALA A 196 10.26 10.49 41.72
C ALA A 196 11.21 11.67 42.05
N ALA A 197 10.83 12.53 42.98
CA ALA A 197 11.66 13.66 43.43
C ALA A 197 12.62 13.25 44.57
N GLU A 198 12.39 12.10 45.20
CA GLU A 198 13.08 11.66 46.43
C GLU A 198 13.80 10.32 46.22
N ALA A 199 14.76 10.29 45.31
CA ALA A 199 15.81 9.27 45.25
C ALA A 199 17.18 9.99 45.29
N PRO A 200 18.16 9.48 46.07
CA PRO A 200 19.01 10.32 46.90
C PRO A 200 20.20 10.96 46.16
N MET A 201 20.28 12.29 46.20
CA MET A 201 21.58 12.97 46.19
C MET A 201 22.28 12.72 47.53
N SER A 202 23.26 11.81 47.49
CA SER A 202 24.18 11.48 48.58
C SER A 202 24.91 12.72 49.12
N PRO A 203 25.01 12.92 50.45
CA PRO A 203 25.85 13.94 51.06
C PRO A 203 27.19 13.34 51.49
N ALA A 204 28.30 13.91 50.99
CA ALA A 204 29.56 14.15 51.73
C ALA A 204 30.77 14.33 50.80
N ALA A 205 31.51 15.43 51.01
CA ALA A 205 32.94 15.46 51.30
C ALA A 205 33.67 16.62 50.59
N THR A 206 33.88 17.67 51.35
CA THR A 206 34.89 18.70 51.16
C THR A 206 36.29 18.08 51.25
N SER A 207 37.18 18.32 50.28
CA SER A 207 38.62 18.49 50.55
C SER A 207 39.27 19.30 49.43
N ARG A 208 40.28 20.05 49.84
CA ARG A 208 40.94 21.17 49.18
C ARG A 208 42.40 20.77 48.95
N SER A 209 42.93 20.91 47.73
CA SER A 209 44.35 21.18 47.41
C SER A 209 44.40 21.78 45.99
N GLU A 210 44.63 23.07 45.80
CA GLU A 210 45.89 23.83 45.89
C GLU A 210 46.77 23.72 44.61
N SER A 211 46.86 24.87 43.91
CA SER A 211 48.00 25.43 43.16
C SER A 211 48.69 24.66 42.01
N ALA A 212 48.69 25.23 40.79
CA ALA A 212 49.81 26.00 40.22
C ALA A 212 49.75 26.11 38.67
N ASP A 213 49.97 27.34 38.20
CA ASP A 213 50.17 27.86 36.83
C ASP A 213 51.57 27.43 36.24
N PRO A 214 52.07 27.89 35.06
CA PRO A 214 51.54 28.01 33.69
C PRO A 214 52.55 27.46 32.62
N ALA A 215 52.22 27.66 31.33
CA ALA A 215 53.10 27.69 30.14
C ALA A 215 53.61 26.36 29.52
N MET A 216 53.25 26.08 28.25
CA MET A 216 54.13 26.37 27.11
C MET A 216 53.50 26.00 25.76
N ASN A 217 53.83 26.85 24.80
CA ASN A 217 53.47 26.94 23.39
C ASN A 217 54.24 25.92 22.51
N HIS A 218 53.58 25.34 21.51
CA HIS A 218 54.04 25.15 20.11
C HIS A 218 52.77 24.77 19.32
N GLY A 219 52.31 25.43 18.26
CA GLY A 219 52.95 26.31 17.30
C GLY A 219 52.92 25.62 15.93
N SER A 220 52.01 26.05 15.04
CA SER A 220 52.00 25.96 13.55
C SER A 220 50.55 25.87 13.05
N ALA A 221 49.92 26.93 12.54
CA ALA A 221 50.10 27.54 11.21
C ALA A 221 49.45 26.71 10.07
N ASP A 222 48.34 27.25 9.54
CA ASP A 222 47.91 27.27 8.13
C ASP A 222 46.45 27.77 8.11
N THR A 223 46.14 29.04 7.86
CA THR A 223 46.28 29.83 6.61
C THR A 223 45.42 29.30 5.46
N ALA A 224 44.18 29.79 5.36
CA ALA A 224 43.48 30.15 4.11
C ALA A 224 42.15 30.83 4.47
N ALA A 225 42.06 32.15 4.53
CA ALA A 225 41.85 33.07 3.40
C ALA A 225 40.41 33.05 2.81
N MET A 226 39.58 33.94 3.34
CA MET A 226 38.65 34.84 2.63
C MET A 226 39.21 36.27 2.87
N PRO A 227 38.95 37.36 2.09
CA PRO A 227 37.66 37.66 1.43
C PRO A 227 37.69 38.51 0.11
N SER A 228 36.49 38.66 -0.47
CA SER A 228 35.92 39.85 -1.15
C SER A 228 36.62 40.57 -2.32
N SER A 229 35.93 40.66 -3.48
CA SER A 229 35.48 41.91 -4.13
C SER A 229 34.64 41.59 -5.38
N THR A 230 33.36 41.97 -5.45
CA THR A 230 32.76 43.25 -5.91
C THR A 230 32.61 43.37 -7.43
N THR A 231 31.43 43.82 -7.87
CA THR A 231 31.06 44.47 -9.17
C THR A 231 30.14 43.59 -10.04
N SER A 232 28.82 43.83 -10.08
CA SER A 232 28.07 44.88 -10.81
C SER A 232 27.66 44.43 -12.21
N ALA A 233 26.35 44.35 -12.45
CA ALA A 233 25.59 44.56 -13.71
C ALA A 233 24.23 43.83 -13.55
N ALA A 234 23.14 44.50 -13.19
CA ALA A 234 22.26 45.27 -14.08
C ALA A 234 21.51 44.41 -15.12
N LEU A 235 20.18 44.40 -14.96
CA LEU A 235 19.15 43.87 -15.86
C LEU A 235 19.35 44.26 -17.33
N PRO A 236 18.74 43.49 -18.25
CA PRO A 236 17.62 44.12 -18.95
C PRO A 236 16.34 43.30 -18.94
N SER A 237 15.26 44.06 -18.73
CA SER A 237 13.88 43.77 -19.08
C SER A 237 13.75 43.07 -20.43
N ALA A 238 13.22 41.84 -20.44
CA ALA A 238 12.69 41.21 -21.63
C ALA A 238 11.16 41.31 -21.56
N GLY A 239 10.63 42.22 -22.37
CA GLY A 239 9.21 42.50 -22.52
C GLY A 239 8.42 41.28 -22.94
N ASN A 240 7.17 41.28 -22.51
CA ASN A 240 6.09 40.39 -22.89
C ASN A 240 5.56 40.77 -24.29
N PRO A 241 5.68 39.92 -25.32
CA PRO A 241 4.88 40.05 -26.53
C PRO A 241 4.00 38.80 -26.63
N HIS A 242 2.72 38.92 -26.31
CA HIS A 242 1.61 38.32 -27.04
C HIS A 242 0.35 38.40 -26.18
N GLY A 243 -0.29 39.57 -26.25
CA GLY A 243 -1.74 39.64 -26.11
C GLY A 243 -2.36 38.87 -27.27
N GLY A 244 -2.92 37.71 -26.95
CA GLY A 244 -3.77 36.93 -27.83
C GLY A 244 -4.86 36.32 -26.97
N ASN A 245 -6.10 36.77 -27.16
CA ASN A 245 -7.28 36.19 -26.54
C ASN A 245 -7.35 34.70 -26.93
N PRO A 246 -7.59 33.74 -26.02
CA PRO A 246 -7.77 32.35 -26.42
C PRO A 246 -8.95 32.25 -27.41
N PRO A 247 -8.86 31.41 -28.46
CA PRO A 247 -9.95 31.24 -29.41
C PRO A 247 -11.19 30.72 -28.68
N ALA A 248 -12.35 31.27 -29.06
CA ALA A 248 -13.66 30.85 -28.56
C ALA A 248 -13.85 29.33 -28.76
N PRO A 249 -14.51 28.62 -27.82
CA PRO A 249 -14.83 27.22 -28.00
C PRO A 249 -15.71 27.03 -29.24
N ALA A 250 -15.37 26.05 -30.08
CA ALA A 250 -16.19 25.65 -31.21
C ALA A 250 -17.60 25.24 -30.74
N PRO A 251 -18.67 25.52 -31.52
CA PRO A 251 -20.01 25.12 -31.14
C PRO A 251 -20.09 23.60 -31.00
N ALA A 252 -20.72 23.15 -29.91
CA ALA A 252 -20.99 21.75 -29.66
C ALA A 252 -21.79 21.18 -30.85
N VAL A 253 -21.22 20.17 -31.51
CA VAL A 253 -21.97 19.32 -32.44
C VAL A 253 -22.86 18.44 -31.60
N GLU A 254 -24.13 18.84 -31.51
CA GLU A 254 -25.21 18.05 -30.94
C GLU A 254 -25.44 16.84 -31.87
N LEU A 255 -24.86 15.71 -31.51
CA LEU A 255 -25.12 14.44 -32.17
C LEU A 255 -26.51 13.98 -31.74
N ASP A 256 -27.49 14.14 -32.62
CA ASP A 256 -28.85 13.64 -32.44
C ASP A 256 -28.82 12.11 -32.35
N PRO A 257 -29.13 11.50 -31.18
CA PRO A 257 -29.01 10.06 -30.98
C PRO A 257 -30.09 9.24 -31.70
N PHE A 258 -30.95 9.87 -32.52
CA PHE A 258 -32.06 9.19 -33.19
C PHE A 258 -31.96 9.13 -34.73
N SER A 259 -30.93 9.70 -35.37
CA SER A 259 -30.81 9.64 -36.83
C SER A 259 -30.42 8.26 -37.37
N GLU A 260 -29.91 7.35 -36.53
CA GLU A 260 -29.48 6.00 -36.93
C GLU A 260 -30.61 4.97 -36.91
N PHE A 261 -31.74 5.27 -36.26
CA PHE A 261 -32.91 4.36 -36.18
C PHE A 261 -33.85 4.44 -37.40
N ALA A 262 -33.71 5.44 -38.27
CA ALA A 262 -34.59 5.62 -39.42
C ALA A 262 -34.20 4.79 -40.66
N ALA A 263 -33.03 4.14 -40.67
CA ALA A 263 -32.54 3.40 -41.83
C ALA A 263 -32.95 1.91 -41.84
N GLU A 264 -33.33 1.32 -40.70
CA GLU A 264 -33.66 -0.11 -40.63
C GLU A 264 -35.13 -0.44 -40.96
N ASP A 265 -36.06 0.51 -40.81
CA ASP A 265 -37.49 0.23 -41.02
C ASP A 265 -37.89 0.18 -42.52
N SER A 266 -37.07 0.75 -43.41
CA SER A 266 -37.30 0.72 -44.86
C SER A 266 -36.93 -0.62 -45.53
N ALA A 267 -36.13 -1.47 -44.87
CA ALA A 267 -35.73 -2.76 -45.43
C ALA A 267 -36.73 -3.89 -45.12
N ALA A 268 -37.56 -3.74 -44.09
CA ALA A 268 -38.53 -4.75 -43.67
C ALA A 268 -39.84 -4.74 -44.49
N ASP A 269 -40.20 -3.61 -45.12
CA ASP A 269 -41.47 -3.49 -45.87
C ASP A 269 -41.39 -4.02 -47.32
N SER A 270 -40.20 -4.06 -47.93
CA SER A 270 -40.03 -4.63 -49.29
C SER A 270 -40.09 -6.16 -49.35
N ALA A 271 -39.90 -6.86 -48.23
CA ALA A 271 -39.93 -8.33 -48.20
C ALA A 271 -41.36 -8.90 -48.11
N LYS A 272 -42.39 -8.07 -47.87
CA LYS A 272 -43.78 -8.53 -47.66
C LYS A 272 -44.70 -8.34 -48.88
N ARG A 273 -44.19 -7.78 -49.99
CA ARG A 273 -44.94 -7.62 -51.25
C ARG A 273 -44.66 -8.69 -52.30
N ILE A 274 -43.80 -9.66 -52.01
CA ILE A 274 -43.43 -10.75 -52.93
C ILE A 274 -43.44 -12.10 -52.19
N SER A 275 -44.60 -12.51 -51.66
CA SER A 275 -44.91 -13.92 -51.37
C SER A 275 -46.41 -14.14 -51.41
#